data_AF-A0A3R7KN23-F1
#
_entry.id   AF-A0A3R7KN23-F1
#
_cell.length_a   1.000
_cell.length_b   1.000
_cell.length_c   1.000
_cell.angle_alpha   90.00
_cell.angle_beta   90.00
_cell.angle_gamma   90.00
#
_symmetry.space_group_name_H-M   'P 1'
#
loop_
_entity.id
_entity.type
_entity.pdbx_description
1 polymer ?
#
loop_
_entity_poly.entity_id
_entity_poly.type
_entity_poly.pdbx_seq_one_letter_code
_entity_poly.pdbx_strand_id
1 'polypeptide(L)'
;ESAEAQMKYWTMVKKHMDDVGPILRSIFSGRAWKKRSLAANDEVKSINALNADYYMRVEVTLDWTETNVSYKLAKITRRVTSGGIETFYNGYITKHFANSAMIQLSKVKSLSEMLKMLSLLLRDAFVPVVLERYGKLAFTSGSFLEAVKDKYVELVPGGREQRPCVLKENIVLRPTSVAALKKRDNRNERPAVTDAVMYLPVEPNFPLLDALFFLNTSPRRTMVGLQFTTAAAHDTTDSKLKDFDDDMTKCFNNWGNISRDLSLEIIYVQHAGSAPMRRWQKCAGIERLTSEKDERIAKLWTDAHQYRLTLLYED
;
A
#
# COMPACT_ATOMS: atom_id res chain seq x y z
N GLU A 1 8.46 -37.14 9.87
CA GLU A 1 7.40 -36.18 10.25
C GLU A 1 6.16 -36.44 9.41
N SER A 2 4.96 -36.21 9.93
CA SER A 2 3.73 -36.32 9.12
C SER A 2 3.63 -35.16 8.12
N ALA A 3 2.92 -35.35 7.01
CA ALA A 3 2.66 -34.29 6.03
C ALA A 3 1.99 -33.06 6.66
N GLU A 4 1.14 -33.27 7.67
CA GLU A 4 0.48 -32.20 8.41
C GLU A 4 1.47 -31.38 9.26
N ALA A 5 2.44 -32.04 9.91
CA ALA A 5 3.48 -31.36 10.68
C ALA A 5 4.37 -30.50 9.76
N GLN A 6 4.73 -31.03 8.59
CA GLN A 6 5.50 -30.28 7.59
C GLN A 6 4.72 -29.07 7.07
N MET A 7 3.43 -29.22 6.78
CA MET A 7 2.58 -28.12 6.32
C MET A 7 2.47 -27.00 7.37
N LYS A 8 2.28 -27.36 8.64
CA LYS A 8 2.27 -26.39 9.76
C LYS A 8 3.62 -25.67 9.88
N TYR A 9 4.72 -26.40 9.77
CA TYR A 9 6.07 -25.84 9.84
C TYR A 9 6.34 -24.83 8.71
N TRP A 10 6.04 -25.16 7.46
CA TRP A 10 6.24 -24.26 6.32
C TRP A 10 5.30 -23.04 6.37
N THR A 11 4.08 -23.21 6.87
CA THR A 11 3.15 -22.09 7.11
C THR A 11 3.74 -21.10 8.12
N MET A 12 4.34 -21.60 9.21
CA MET A 12 5.05 -20.77 10.19
C MET A 12 6.26 -20.06 9.57
N VAL A 13 7.12 -20.77 8.82
CA VAL A 13 8.30 -20.17 8.17
C VAL A 13 7.91 -19.06 7.22
N LYS A 14 6.86 -19.28 6.40
CA LYS A 14 6.32 -18.26 5.49
C LYS A 14 5.84 -17.03 6.26
N LYS A 15 5.04 -17.22 7.31
CA LYS A 15 4.59 -16.13 8.20
C LYS A 15 5.75 -15.33 8.76
N HIS A 16 6.80 -15.99 9.25
CA HIS A 16 7.96 -15.30 9.79
C HIS A 16 8.73 -14.52 8.72
N MET A 17 8.89 -15.11 7.53
CA MET A 17 9.56 -14.47 6.40
C MET A 17 8.78 -13.24 5.91
N ASP A 18 7.46 -13.32 5.88
CA ASP A 18 6.58 -12.22 5.51
C ASP A 18 6.67 -11.05 6.52
N ASP A 19 6.81 -11.33 7.82
CA ASP A 19 6.94 -10.31 8.88
C ASP A 19 8.34 -9.66 8.92
N VAL A 20 9.40 -10.45 9.14
CA VAL A 20 10.76 -9.93 9.41
C VAL A 20 11.76 -10.12 8.26
N GLY A 21 11.30 -10.64 7.12
CA GLY A 21 12.13 -10.92 5.95
C GLY A 21 12.86 -12.27 6.03
N PRO A 22 13.63 -12.63 5.00
CA PRO A 22 14.31 -13.93 4.88
C PRO A 22 15.58 -14.03 5.75
N ILE A 23 15.47 -13.67 7.03
CA ILE A 23 16.57 -13.75 8.01
C ILE A 23 16.57 -15.17 8.57
N LEU A 24 17.47 -16.03 8.08
CA LEU A 24 17.51 -17.47 8.41
C LEU A 24 17.40 -17.75 9.92
N ARG A 25 18.18 -17.04 10.75
CA ARG A 25 18.15 -17.19 12.22
C ARG A 25 16.80 -16.86 12.86
N SER A 26 15.98 -16.05 12.20
CA SER A 26 14.67 -15.60 12.71
C SER A 26 13.54 -16.48 12.16
N ILE A 27 13.56 -16.87 10.89
CA ILE A 27 12.42 -17.54 10.27
C ILE A 27 12.20 -18.99 10.75
N PHE A 28 13.26 -19.69 11.16
CA PHE A 28 13.16 -21.08 11.64
C PHE A 28 12.91 -21.21 13.15
N SER A 29 12.89 -20.10 13.90
CA SER A 29 12.71 -20.11 15.36
C SER A 29 11.70 -19.07 15.80
N GLY A 30 10.58 -19.51 16.37
CA GLY A 30 9.52 -18.61 16.87
C GLY A 30 10.02 -17.61 17.92
N ARG A 31 10.98 -18.00 18.79
CA ARG A 31 11.59 -17.10 19.77
C ARG A 31 12.43 -16.02 19.08
N ALA A 32 13.26 -16.40 18.12
CA ALA A 32 14.13 -15.47 17.40
C ALA A 32 13.33 -14.54 16.47
N TRP A 33 12.29 -15.05 15.82
CA TRP A 33 11.30 -14.27 15.07
C TRP A 33 10.66 -13.21 15.97
N LYS A 34 10.06 -13.62 17.11
CA LYS A 34 9.37 -12.69 18.03
C LYS A 34 10.32 -11.60 18.54
N LYS A 35 11.54 -11.97 18.94
CA LYS A 35 12.57 -10.99 19.37
C LYS A 35 12.91 -10.00 18.26
N ARG A 36 13.04 -10.46 17.01
CA ARG A 36 13.35 -9.59 15.86
C ARG A 36 12.18 -8.67 15.53
N SER A 37 10.96 -9.19 15.49
CA SER A 37 9.74 -8.43 15.21
C SER A 37 9.50 -7.34 16.26
N LEU A 38 9.65 -7.66 17.54
CA LEU A 38 9.59 -6.67 18.63
C LEU A 38 10.65 -5.58 18.48
N ALA A 39 11.91 -5.98 18.28
CA ALA A 39 13.02 -5.04 18.15
C ALA A 39 12.87 -4.08 16.95
N ALA A 40 12.32 -4.57 15.84
CA ALA A 40 12.01 -3.73 14.67
C ALA A 40 10.81 -2.79 14.95
N ASN A 41 9.76 -3.28 15.62
CA ASN A 41 8.63 -2.44 16.01
C ASN A 41 9.03 -1.32 16.99
N ASP A 42 9.88 -1.61 17.96
CA ASP A 42 10.37 -0.61 18.91
C ASP A 42 11.24 0.44 18.21
N GLU A 43 12.00 0.03 17.20
CA GLU A 43 12.76 0.96 16.36
C GLU A 43 11.84 1.85 15.51
N VAL A 44 10.75 1.34 14.95
CA VAL A 44 9.77 2.19 14.25
C VAL A 44 9.19 3.24 15.22
N LYS A 45 8.89 2.85 16.46
CA LYS A 45 8.37 3.78 17.48
C LYS A 45 9.40 4.80 17.96
N SER A 46 10.71 4.52 17.81
CA SER A 46 11.79 5.43 18.20
C SER A 46 11.98 6.56 17.17
N ILE A 47 11.38 6.45 15.98
CA ILE A 47 11.43 7.48 14.94
C ILE A 47 10.77 8.75 15.46
N ASN A 48 11.53 9.84 15.47
CA ASN A 48 11.13 11.16 15.92
C ASN A 48 11.75 12.24 15.01
N ALA A 49 11.42 13.51 15.25
CA ALA A 49 11.88 14.61 14.41
C ALA A 49 13.41 14.73 14.28
N LEU A 50 14.18 14.27 15.28
CA LEU A 50 15.65 14.35 15.31
C LEU A 50 16.33 13.28 14.44
N ASN A 51 15.68 12.12 14.24
CA ASN A 51 16.27 11.00 13.49
C ASN A 51 15.48 10.60 12.23
N ALA A 52 14.33 11.22 11.97
CA ALA A 52 13.46 10.93 10.83
C ALA A 52 14.20 10.97 9.49
N ASP A 53 15.11 11.93 9.32
CA ASP A 53 15.85 12.13 8.08
C ASP A 53 16.72 10.89 7.74
N TYR A 54 17.24 10.18 8.73
CA TYR A 54 18.00 8.95 8.52
C TYR A 54 17.11 7.82 8.00
N TYR A 55 15.88 7.69 8.52
CA TYR A 55 14.95 6.67 8.08
C TYR A 55 14.34 6.97 6.70
N MET A 56 14.16 8.24 6.34
CA MET A 56 13.73 8.60 4.99
C MET A 56 14.75 8.20 3.91
N ARG A 57 16.03 8.22 4.27
CA ARG A 57 17.17 7.93 3.37
C ARG A 57 17.32 6.46 3.02
N VAL A 58 16.76 5.54 3.82
CA VAL A 58 16.96 4.08 3.73
C VAL A 58 16.89 3.54 2.31
N GLU A 59 16.00 4.03 1.46
CA GLU A 59 15.79 3.47 0.11
C GLU A 59 16.17 4.40 -1.03
N VAL A 60 16.75 5.56 -0.71
CA VAL A 60 17.08 6.60 -1.71
C VAL A 60 18.57 6.93 -1.76
N THR A 61 19.36 6.47 -0.78
CA THR A 61 20.82 6.68 -0.76
C THR A 61 21.60 5.47 -1.28
N LEU A 62 22.46 5.69 -2.29
CA LEU A 62 23.35 4.68 -2.89
C LEU A 62 24.46 4.25 -1.92
N ASP A 63 25.17 5.21 -1.33
CA ASP A 63 26.31 4.97 -0.46
C ASP A 63 25.93 5.23 0.99
N TRP A 64 25.00 4.42 1.49
CA TRP A 64 24.51 4.61 2.84
C TRP A 64 25.55 4.19 3.88
N THR A 65 26.18 5.16 4.54
CA THR A 65 27.18 4.93 5.59
C THR A 65 26.69 5.36 6.99
N GLU A 66 25.40 5.69 7.15
CA GLU A 66 24.92 6.21 8.43
C GLU A 66 24.81 5.12 9.49
N THR A 67 25.53 5.32 10.60
CA THR A 67 25.48 4.47 11.80
C THR A 67 24.18 4.62 12.59
N ASN A 68 23.36 5.61 12.25
CA ASN A 68 22.19 6.00 13.04
C ASN A 68 20.92 5.23 12.68
N VAL A 69 20.85 4.60 11.50
CA VAL A 69 19.76 3.64 11.25
C VAL A 69 20.14 2.28 11.76
N SER A 70 19.26 1.82 12.64
CA SER A 70 19.33 0.49 13.20
C SER A 70 19.24 -0.57 12.09
N TYR A 71 20.24 -1.45 12.05
CA TYR A 71 20.22 -2.73 11.31
C TYR A 71 18.99 -3.62 11.67
N LYS A 72 18.18 -3.19 12.65
CA LYS A 72 16.88 -3.77 12.98
C LYS A 72 15.82 -3.51 11.91
N LEU A 73 15.90 -2.41 11.18
CA LEU A 73 14.92 -2.01 10.16
C LEU A 73 15.43 -2.03 8.73
N ALA A 74 16.74 -1.88 8.53
CA ALA A 74 17.35 -1.90 7.21
C ALA A 74 17.85 -3.29 6.80
N LYS A 75 17.87 -3.53 5.49
CA LYS A 75 18.55 -4.63 4.81
C LYS A 75 19.28 -4.09 3.58
N ILE A 76 20.23 -4.88 3.09
CA ILE A 76 20.91 -4.66 1.81
C ILE A 76 20.40 -5.71 0.82
N THR A 77 19.94 -5.28 -0.34
CA THR A 77 19.53 -6.13 -1.46
C THR A 77 20.55 -6.03 -2.58
N ARG A 78 21.05 -7.20 -3.01
CA ARG A 78 21.91 -7.33 -4.19
C ARG A 78 21.03 -7.44 -5.43
N ARG A 79 21.28 -6.61 -6.44
CA ARG A 79 20.67 -6.69 -7.77
C ARG A 79 21.76 -7.00 -8.79
N VAL A 80 21.51 -8.00 -9.62
CA VAL A 80 22.37 -8.32 -10.76
C VAL A 80 21.61 -7.91 -12.01
N THR A 81 22.17 -6.99 -12.80
CA THR A 81 21.59 -6.58 -14.07
C THR A 81 21.89 -7.60 -15.16
N SER A 82 21.22 -7.51 -16.31
CA SER A 82 21.39 -8.44 -17.44
C SER A 82 22.85 -8.51 -17.97
N GLY A 83 23.65 -7.47 -17.74
CA GLY A 83 25.07 -7.43 -18.08
C GLY A 83 26.01 -8.01 -17.01
N GLY A 84 25.49 -8.65 -15.96
CA GLY A 84 26.29 -9.18 -14.86
C GLY A 84 26.81 -8.12 -13.88
N ILE A 85 26.46 -6.85 -14.07
CA ILE A 85 26.84 -5.76 -13.15
C ILE A 85 26.03 -5.91 -11.87
N GLU A 86 26.74 -6.00 -10.76
CA GLU A 86 26.17 -6.03 -9.42
C GLU A 86 25.96 -4.63 -8.88
N THR A 87 24.82 -4.41 -8.24
CA THR A 87 24.54 -3.19 -7.50
C THR A 87 23.87 -3.56 -6.19
N PHE A 88 24.19 -2.82 -5.14
CA PHE A 88 23.63 -3.02 -3.82
C PHE A 88 22.71 -1.86 -3.48
N TYR A 89 21.54 -2.19 -2.94
CA TYR A 89 20.52 -1.23 -2.58
C TYR A 89 20.14 -1.42 -1.14
N ASN A 90 19.88 -0.31 -0.46
CA ASN A 90 19.34 -0.35 0.87
C ASN A 90 17.81 -0.41 0.81
N GLY A 91 17.23 -1.13 1.75
CA GLY A 91 15.80 -1.39 1.79
C GLY A 91 15.32 -1.57 3.21
N TYR A 92 14.03 -1.40 3.46
CA TYR A 92 13.46 -1.88 4.70
C TYR A 92 13.36 -3.41 4.68
N ILE A 93 13.45 -4.04 5.86
CA ILE A 93 13.44 -5.50 5.97
C ILE A 93 12.23 -6.14 5.26
N THR A 94 11.04 -5.53 5.38
CA THR A 94 9.79 -5.92 4.69
C THR A 94 8.92 -4.70 4.36
N LYS A 95 7.93 -4.87 3.46
CA LYS A 95 6.92 -3.84 3.13
C LYS A 95 6.09 -3.44 4.37
N HIS A 96 5.92 -4.34 5.33
CA HIS A 96 5.32 -4.04 6.64
C HIS A 96 6.09 -2.92 7.36
N PHE A 97 7.41 -3.09 7.53
CA PHE A 97 8.23 -2.11 8.23
C PHE A 97 8.46 -0.84 7.42
N ALA A 98 8.49 -0.93 6.09
CA ALA A 98 8.44 0.21 5.20
C ALA A 98 7.23 1.12 5.49
N ASN A 99 6.01 0.58 5.39
CA ASN A 99 4.79 1.34 5.61
C ASN A 99 4.68 1.80 7.08
N SER A 100 5.11 0.98 8.04
CA SER A 100 5.11 1.36 9.45
C SER A 100 6.04 2.53 9.74
N ALA A 101 7.24 2.56 9.16
CA ALA A 101 8.14 3.71 9.25
C ALA A 101 7.54 4.94 8.57
N MET A 102 6.94 4.80 7.39
CA MET A 102 6.26 5.89 6.68
C MET A 102 5.13 6.53 7.51
N ILE A 103 4.34 5.72 8.21
CA ILE A 103 3.27 6.20 9.11
C ILE A 103 3.85 6.97 10.31
N GLN A 104 5.02 6.60 10.81
CA GLN A 104 5.65 7.37 11.88
C GLN A 104 6.29 8.65 11.36
N LEU A 105 6.97 8.59 10.21
CA LEU A 105 7.55 9.75 9.53
C LEU A 105 6.49 10.81 9.25
N SER A 106 5.31 10.44 8.76
CA SER A 106 4.22 11.39 8.49
C SER A 106 3.66 12.10 9.72
N LYS A 107 3.96 11.62 10.94
CA LYS A 107 3.58 12.29 12.19
C LYS A 107 4.61 13.29 12.68
N VAL A 108 5.87 13.14 12.24
CA VAL A 108 7.01 13.92 12.77
C VAL A 108 7.64 14.83 11.71
N LYS A 109 7.28 14.66 10.44
CA LYS A 109 7.70 15.49 9.31
C LYS A 109 6.51 15.79 8.42
N SER A 110 6.42 17.01 7.92
CA SER A 110 5.45 17.38 6.89
C SER A 110 5.79 16.72 5.55
N LEU A 111 4.78 16.55 4.70
CA LEU A 111 5.00 16.05 3.34
C LEU A 111 5.96 16.94 2.54
N SER A 112 5.92 18.26 2.73
CA SER A 112 6.84 19.18 2.04
C SER A 112 8.29 18.93 2.44
N GLU A 113 8.57 18.74 3.74
CA GLU A 113 9.91 18.36 4.20
C GLU A 113 10.32 17.00 3.64
N MET A 114 9.40 16.04 3.61
CA MET A 114 9.67 14.71 3.06
C MET A 114 10.05 14.77 1.57
N LEU A 115 9.27 15.48 0.75
CA LEU A 115 9.51 15.60 -0.68
C LEU A 115 10.78 16.39 -0.99
N LYS A 116 11.05 17.49 -0.26
CA LYS A 116 12.31 18.27 -0.41
C LYS A 116 13.54 17.42 -0.13
N MET A 117 13.49 16.56 0.89
CA MET A 117 14.60 15.67 1.20
C MET A 117 14.79 14.61 0.12
N LEU A 118 13.69 14.08 -0.42
CA LEU A 118 13.77 13.09 -1.49
C LEU A 118 14.30 13.68 -2.79
N SER A 119 13.87 14.89 -3.18
CA SER A 119 14.34 15.51 -4.43
C SER A 119 15.84 15.77 -4.45
N LEU A 120 16.46 15.97 -3.29
CA LEU A 120 17.93 16.09 -3.16
C LEU A 120 18.68 14.77 -3.29
N LEU A 121 17.99 13.63 -3.11
CA LEU A 121 18.60 12.31 -3.01
C LEU A 121 18.21 11.37 -4.16
N LEU A 122 17.08 11.66 -4.80
CA LEU A 122 16.49 10.88 -5.89
C LEU A 122 17.45 10.80 -7.07
N ARG A 123 17.74 9.57 -7.48
CA ARG A 123 18.33 9.23 -8.78
C ARG A 123 17.25 8.50 -9.58
N ASP A 124 17.29 8.61 -10.91
CA ASP A 124 16.29 8.05 -11.83
C ASP A 124 15.97 6.56 -11.56
N ALA A 125 16.95 5.78 -11.09
CA ALA A 125 16.80 4.35 -10.79
C ALA A 125 15.85 4.03 -9.61
N PHE A 126 15.56 4.98 -8.71
CA PHE A 126 14.73 4.78 -7.51
C PHE A 126 13.31 5.31 -7.64
N VAL A 127 13.00 5.96 -8.76
CA VAL A 127 11.71 6.64 -9.00
C VAL A 127 10.51 5.72 -8.74
N PRO A 128 10.47 4.43 -9.18
CA PRO A 128 9.32 3.57 -8.91
C PRO A 128 9.11 3.23 -7.42
N VAL A 129 10.19 2.98 -6.68
CA VAL A 129 10.12 2.61 -5.24
C VAL A 129 9.72 3.82 -4.40
N VAL A 130 10.30 4.98 -4.71
CA VAL A 130 9.92 6.25 -4.08
C VAL A 130 8.48 6.60 -4.41
N LEU A 131 8.06 6.41 -5.66
CA LEU A 131 6.70 6.67 -6.09
C LEU A 131 5.69 5.77 -5.36
N GLU A 132 5.93 4.46 -5.26
CA GLU A 132 5.05 3.55 -4.51
C GLU A 132 4.95 3.95 -3.03
N ARG A 133 6.02 4.49 -2.43
CA ARG A 133 6.00 4.89 -1.01
C ARG A 133 5.38 6.25 -0.76
N TYR A 134 5.97 7.27 -1.37
CA TYR A 134 5.68 8.67 -1.11
C TYR A 134 4.59 9.21 -2.04
N GLY A 135 4.42 8.61 -3.21
CA GLY A 135 3.29 8.91 -4.10
C GLY A 135 1.95 8.63 -3.41
N LYS A 136 1.87 7.63 -2.53
CA LYS A 136 0.68 7.43 -1.66
C LYS A 136 0.41 8.68 -0.82
N LEU A 137 1.44 9.18 -0.13
CA LEU A 137 1.32 10.36 0.72
C LEU A 137 1.02 11.65 -0.05
N ALA A 138 1.37 11.73 -1.34
CA ALA A 138 1.08 12.89 -2.18
C ALA A 138 -0.43 13.17 -2.26
N PHE A 139 -1.29 12.15 -2.17
CA PHE A 139 -2.75 12.32 -2.11
C PHE A 139 -3.25 13.02 -0.84
N THR A 140 -2.37 13.24 0.15
CA THR A 140 -2.65 14.12 1.31
C THR A 140 -2.33 15.59 1.04
N SER A 141 -1.89 15.95 -0.17
CA SER A 141 -1.63 17.33 -0.58
C SER A 141 -2.69 17.84 -1.54
N GLY A 142 -3.32 18.96 -1.17
CA GLY A 142 -4.24 19.65 -2.08
C GLY A 142 -3.56 20.16 -3.35
N SER A 143 -2.30 20.61 -3.24
CA SER A 143 -1.54 21.10 -4.40
C SER A 143 -1.20 19.99 -5.38
N PHE A 144 -0.92 18.79 -4.89
CA PHE A 144 -0.71 17.61 -5.75
C PHE A 144 -1.99 17.23 -6.48
N LEU A 145 -3.11 17.12 -5.76
CA LEU A 145 -4.39 16.79 -6.36
C LEU A 145 -4.82 17.82 -7.41
N GLU A 146 -4.56 19.10 -7.18
CA GLU A 146 -4.76 20.18 -8.16
C GLU A 146 -3.88 19.99 -9.41
N ALA A 147 -2.58 19.67 -9.22
CA ALA A 147 -1.65 19.45 -10.32
C ALA A 147 -2.05 18.26 -11.22
N VAL A 148 -2.65 17.23 -10.64
CA VAL A 148 -3.02 16.00 -11.37
C VAL A 148 -4.50 15.90 -11.71
N LYS A 149 -5.33 16.91 -11.40
CA LYS A 149 -6.80 16.86 -11.51
C LYS A 149 -7.29 16.47 -12.91
N ASP A 150 -6.58 16.87 -13.96
CA ASP A 150 -6.95 16.62 -15.35
C ASP A 150 -6.26 15.39 -15.95
N LYS A 151 -5.48 14.65 -15.15
CA LYS A 151 -4.73 13.46 -15.57
C LYS A 151 -5.45 12.14 -15.29
N TYR A 152 -6.55 12.17 -14.54
CA TYR A 152 -7.38 10.99 -14.30
C TYR A 152 -8.09 10.58 -15.59
N VAL A 153 -7.82 9.35 -16.05
CA VAL A 153 -8.51 8.75 -17.19
C VAL A 153 -9.28 7.54 -16.71
N GLU A 154 -10.61 7.57 -16.82
CA GLU A 154 -11.41 6.41 -16.46
C GLU A 154 -11.20 5.28 -17.45
N LEU A 155 -10.98 4.09 -16.89
CA LEU A 155 -10.90 2.81 -17.58
C LEU A 155 -12.31 2.24 -17.59
N VAL A 156 -13.02 2.36 -18.70
CA VAL A 156 -14.44 1.99 -18.74
C VAL A 156 -14.61 0.56 -19.26
N PRO A 157 -15.42 -0.31 -18.62
CA PRO A 157 -15.88 -1.53 -19.24
C PRO A 157 -16.91 -1.16 -20.32
N GLY A 158 -16.75 -1.68 -21.54
CA GLY A 158 -17.48 -1.21 -22.73
C GLY A 158 -18.98 -0.98 -22.49
N GLY A 159 -19.48 0.18 -22.92
CA GLY A 159 -20.91 0.55 -22.85
C GLY A 159 -21.33 1.38 -21.62
N ARG A 160 -20.45 1.64 -20.65
CA ARG A 160 -20.73 2.61 -19.56
C ARG A 160 -20.34 4.03 -19.96
N GLU A 161 -21.02 5.01 -19.40
CA GLU A 161 -20.62 6.42 -19.52
C GLU A 161 -19.38 6.68 -18.65
N GLN A 162 -18.51 7.56 -19.15
CA GLN A 162 -17.39 8.04 -18.36
C GLN A 162 -17.89 9.00 -17.28
N ARG A 163 -17.34 8.86 -16.08
CA ARG A 163 -17.52 9.81 -14.99
C ARG A 163 -16.17 10.37 -14.51
N PRO A 164 -16.13 11.61 -14.05
CA PRO A 164 -14.95 12.16 -13.39
C PRO A 164 -14.60 11.38 -12.10
N CYS A 165 -13.30 11.29 -11.79
CA CYS A 165 -12.84 10.78 -10.50
C CYS A 165 -13.30 11.70 -9.37
N VAL A 166 -13.63 11.13 -8.21
CA VAL A 166 -14.04 11.89 -7.01
C VAL A 166 -13.02 12.96 -6.61
N LEU A 167 -11.72 12.66 -6.79
CA LEU A 167 -10.63 13.57 -6.47
C LEU A 167 -10.48 14.71 -7.49
N LYS A 168 -11.00 14.56 -8.70
CA LYS A 168 -11.09 15.63 -9.68
C LYS A 168 -12.23 16.58 -9.35
N GLU A 169 -13.39 16.04 -8.93
CA GLU A 169 -14.57 16.85 -8.63
C GLU A 169 -14.46 17.59 -7.30
N ASN A 170 -13.78 17.00 -6.31
CA ASN A 170 -13.69 17.57 -4.98
C ASN A 170 -12.31 17.38 -4.34
N ILE A 171 -11.38 18.25 -4.71
CA ILE A 171 -9.99 18.26 -4.21
C ILE A 171 -9.92 18.53 -2.69
N VAL A 172 -10.95 19.19 -2.13
CA VAL A 172 -11.06 19.43 -0.68
C VAL A 172 -11.34 18.11 0.07
N LEU A 173 -12.08 17.18 -0.54
CA LEU A 173 -12.30 15.84 -0.03
C LEU A 173 -11.06 14.96 -0.31
N ARG A 174 -10.07 15.11 0.56
CA ARG A 174 -8.81 14.36 0.52
C ARG A 174 -8.44 13.84 1.91
N PRO A 175 -7.59 12.81 2.01
CA PRO A 175 -7.01 12.44 3.29
C PRO A 175 -6.14 13.58 3.85
N THR A 176 -6.21 13.77 5.17
CA THR A 176 -5.44 14.79 5.90
C THR A 176 -4.52 14.18 6.95
N SER A 177 -4.67 12.88 7.22
CA SER A 177 -3.83 12.12 8.13
C SER A 177 -3.59 10.70 7.59
N VAL A 178 -2.62 10.01 8.18
CA VAL A 178 -2.20 8.67 7.77
C VAL A 178 -2.26 7.72 8.95
N ALA A 179 -2.83 6.54 8.77
CA ALA A 179 -2.95 5.51 9.78
C ALA A 179 -2.58 4.12 9.25
N ALA A 180 -2.22 3.23 10.16
CA ALA A 180 -1.98 1.83 9.83
C ALA A 180 -3.30 1.09 9.62
N LEU A 181 -3.42 0.39 8.50
CA LEU A 181 -4.47 -0.60 8.28
C LEU A 181 -4.02 -1.94 8.88
N LYS A 182 -4.52 -2.24 10.08
CA LYS A 182 -4.13 -3.40 10.88
C LYS A 182 -5.32 -4.33 11.07
N LYS A 183 -5.12 -5.61 10.74
CA LYS A 183 -6.06 -6.69 11.05
C LYS A 183 -6.08 -6.92 12.56
N ARG A 184 -7.26 -7.12 13.13
CA ARG A 184 -7.45 -7.42 14.55
C ARG A 184 -8.42 -8.59 14.71
N ASP A 185 -7.97 -9.64 15.39
CA ASP A 185 -8.79 -10.83 15.61
C ASP A 185 -9.96 -10.50 16.53
N ASN A 186 -9.70 -9.76 17.62
CA ASN A 186 -10.74 -9.28 18.52
C ASN A 186 -11.59 -8.19 17.86
N ARG A 187 -12.90 -8.45 17.71
CA ARG A 187 -13.87 -7.52 17.12
C ARG A 187 -13.95 -6.20 17.86
N ASN A 188 -13.79 -6.22 19.19
CA ASN A 188 -13.92 -5.02 20.04
C ASN A 188 -12.74 -4.06 19.91
N GLU A 189 -11.62 -4.51 19.34
CA GLU A 189 -10.45 -3.67 19.10
C GLU A 189 -10.48 -3.01 17.71
N ARG A 190 -11.44 -3.38 16.86
CA ARG A 190 -11.57 -2.86 15.49
C ARG A 190 -12.16 -1.45 15.53
N PRO A 191 -11.45 -0.43 15.00
CA PRO A 191 -11.97 0.93 14.96
C PRO A 191 -13.12 1.05 13.96
N ALA A 192 -13.91 2.11 14.10
CA ALA A 192 -14.83 2.54 13.07
C ALA A 192 -14.05 3.11 11.87
N VAL A 193 -14.63 3.03 10.67
CA VAL A 193 -14.12 3.74 9.50
C VAL A 193 -14.17 5.25 9.76
N THR A 194 -13.05 5.93 9.53
CA THR A 194 -12.94 7.38 9.64
C THR A 194 -12.68 7.98 8.27
N ASP A 195 -13.47 8.97 7.89
CA ASP A 195 -13.28 9.71 6.63
C ASP A 195 -12.01 10.58 6.72
N ALA A 196 -11.42 10.91 5.56
CA ALA A 196 -10.20 11.71 5.44
C ALA A 196 -8.95 11.14 6.15
N VAL A 197 -8.92 9.83 6.43
CA VAL A 197 -7.73 9.11 6.91
C VAL A 197 -7.22 8.20 5.79
N MET A 198 -5.94 8.34 5.44
CA MET A 198 -5.24 7.40 4.55
C MET A 198 -4.75 6.19 5.32
N TYR A 199 -5.33 5.05 5.03
CA TYR A 199 -4.97 3.77 5.60
C TYR A 199 -3.92 3.08 4.73
N LEU A 200 -2.74 2.84 5.32
CA LEU A 200 -1.67 2.09 4.68
C LEU A 200 -1.65 0.65 5.25
N PRO A 201 -1.82 -0.38 4.41
CA PRO A 201 -1.63 -1.77 4.82
C PRO A 201 -0.26 -1.98 5.43
N VAL A 202 -0.22 -2.48 6.65
CA VAL A 202 1.04 -2.93 7.24
C VAL A 202 1.21 -4.44 7.10
N GLU A 203 0.18 -5.19 6.71
CA GLU A 203 0.35 -6.62 6.46
C GLU A 203 1.09 -6.88 5.15
N PRO A 204 1.96 -7.90 5.10
CA PRO A 204 2.59 -8.34 3.86
C PRO A 204 1.53 -8.78 2.85
N ASN A 205 1.70 -8.38 1.58
CA ASN A 205 0.83 -8.79 0.46
C ASN A 205 -0.67 -8.51 0.70
N PHE A 206 -1.00 -7.36 1.29
CA PHE A 206 -2.39 -6.94 1.41
C PHE A 206 -3.09 -6.97 0.03
N PRO A 207 -4.27 -7.60 -0.07
CA PRO A 207 -4.91 -7.82 -1.35
C PRO A 207 -5.39 -6.50 -1.98
N LEU A 208 -5.37 -6.48 -3.32
CA LEU A 208 -5.89 -5.44 -4.21
C LEU A 208 -5.24 -4.05 -4.20
N LEU A 209 -4.90 -3.51 -3.03
CA LEU A 209 -4.61 -2.07 -2.86
C LEU A 209 -3.34 -1.82 -2.05
N ASP A 210 -2.56 -0.80 -2.45
CA ASP A 210 -1.38 -0.32 -1.74
C ASP A 210 -1.67 0.73 -0.67
N ALA A 211 -2.81 1.42 -0.81
CA ALA A 211 -3.39 2.34 0.17
C ALA A 211 -4.90 2.49 -0.09
N LEU A 212 -5.65 2.92 0.92
CA LEU A 212 -7.05 3.29 0.76
C LEU A 212 -7.47 4.42 1.71
N PHE A 213 -8.53 5.12 1.36
CA PHE A 213 -9.17 6.10 2.24
C PHE A 213 -10.65 6.24 1.91
N PHE A 214 -11.39 6.88 2.82
CA PHE A 214 -12.82 7.09 2.70
C PHE A 214 -13.13 8.59 2.62
N LEU A 215 -14.01 8.95 1.70
CA LEU A 215 -14.49 10.31 1.50
C LEU A 215 -16.00 10.35 1.74
N ASN A 216 -16.43 11.32 2.54
CA ASN A 216 -17.84 11.57 2.81
C ASN A 216 -18.48 12.30 1.61
N THR A 217 -18.73 11.54 0.55
CA THR A 217 -19.37 12.02 -0.68
C THR A 217 -20.89 11.85 -0.65
N SER A 218 -21.58 12.66 -1.45
CA SER A 218 -23.02 12.54 -1.70
C SER A 218 -23.25 11.83 -3.04
N PRO A 219 -24.25 10.93 -3.17
CA PRO A 219 -25.19 10.48 -2.14
C PRO A 219 -24.63 9.35 -1.24
N ARG A 220 -23.49 8.76 -1.60
CA ARG A 220 -22.87 7.62 -0.91
C ARG A 220 -21.42 7.91 -0.61
N ARG A 221 -20.92 7.41 0.53
CA ARG A 221 -19.49 7.42 0.88
C ARG A 221 -18.68 6.69 -0.19
N THR A 222 -17.56 7.27 -0.61
CA THR A 222 -16.66 6.68 -1.58
C THR A 222 -15.40 6.17 -0.89
N MET A 223 -15.06 4.89 -1.13
CA MET A 223 -13.73 4.36 -0.84
C MET A 223 -12.86 4.52 -2.07
N VAL A 224 -11.74 5.20 -1.89
CA VAL A 224 -10.72 5.34 -2.92
C VAL A 224 -9.57 4.40 -2.57
N GLY A 225 -9.30 3.45 -3.47
CA GLY A 225 -8.15 2.57 -3.42
C GLY A 225 -7.05 3.06 -4.35
N LEU A 226 -5.81 3.08 -3.86
CA LEU A 226 -4.63 3.35 -4.68
C LEU A 226 -3.91 2.04 -4.98
N GLN A 227 -3.57 1.81 -6.24
CA GLN A 227 -2.78 0.67 -6.68
C GLN A 227 -1.63 1.16 -7.56
N PHE A 228 -0.39 1.06 -7.07
CA PHE A 228 0.79 1.48 -7.82
C PHE A 228 1.26 0.33 -8.69
N THR A 229 1.50 0.59 -9.97
CA THR A 229 1.92 -0.47 -10.89
C THR A 229 2.67 0.06 -12.11
N THR A 230 3.64 -0.73 -12.56
CA THR A 230 4.33 -0.52 -13.84
C THR A 230 3.74 -1.35 -14.97
N ALA A 231 2.82 -2.26 -14.66
CA ALA A 231 2.23 -3.19 -15.61
C ALA A 231 1.07 -2.55 -16.39
N ALA A 232 0.86 -2.99 -17.62
CA ALA A 232 -0.25 -2.54 -18.47
C ALA A 232 -1.62 -3.07 -18.03
N ALA A 233 -1.64 -4.07 -17.13
CA ALA A 233 -2.84 -4.66 -16.57
C ALA A 233 -2.55 -5.18 -15.16
N HIS A 234 -3.59 -5.20 -14.34
CA HIS A 234 -3.59 -5.60 -12.94
C HIS A 234 -4.91 -6.31 -12.58
N ASP A 235 -5.29 -7.27 -13.43
CA ASP A 235 -6.45 -8.13 -13.20
C ASP A 235 -6.33 -8.84 -11.84
N THR A 236 -7.47 -9.16 -11.25
CA THR A 236 -7.57 -9.86 -9.97
C THR A 236 -8.39 -11.14 -10.10
N THR A 237 -8.57 -11.85 -8.99
CA THR A 237 -9.36 -13.07 -8.88
C THR A 237 -10.42 -12.91 -7.80
N ASP A 238 -11.49 -13.69 -7.90
CA ASP A 238 -12.53 -13.83 -6.88
C ASP A 238 -11.95 -14.15 -5.50
N SER A 239 -10.92 -15.01 -5.44
CA SER A 239 -10.21 -15.34 -4.20
C SER A 239 -9.53 -14.13 -3.56
N LYS A 240 -8.80 -13.31 -4.32
CA LYS A 240 -8.17 -12.09 -3.80
C LYS A 240 -9.20 -11.04 -3.38
N LEU A 241 -10.32 -10.97 -4.09
CA LEU A 241 -11.40 -10.07 -3.76
C LEU A 241 -12.11 -10.50 -2.45
N LYS A 242 -12.27 -11.80 -2.23
CA LYS A 242 -12.71 -12.38 -0.95
C LYS A 242 -11.74 -12.11 0.19
N ASP A 243 -10.45 -12.34 -0.05
CA ASP A 243 -9.38 -12.06 0.93
C ASP A 243 -9.41 -10.58 1.34
N PHE A 244 -9.62 -9.67 0.39
CA PHE A 244 -9.77 -8.25 0.67
C PHE A 244 -10.96 -7.95 1.58
N ASP A 245 -12.16 -8.46 1.28
CA ASP A 245 -13.34 -8.23 2.12
C ASP A 245 -13.18 -8.84 3.54
N ASP A 246 -12.55 -10.00 3.64
CA ASP A 246 -12.24 -10.65 4.91
C ASP A 246 -11.23 -9.85 5.74
N ASP A 247 -10.21 -9.32 5.08
CA ASP A 247 -9.22 -8.46 5.71
C ASP A 247 -9.84 -7.14 6.18
N MET A 248 -10.70 -6.53 5.37
CA MET A 248 -11.43 -5.32 5.76
C MET A 248 -12.36 -5.56 6.95
N THR A 249 -12.99 -6.75 7.02
CA THR A 249 -13.77 -7.17 8.19
C THR A 249 -12.92 -7.30 9.45
N LYS A 250 -11.64 -7.66 9.33
CA LYS A 250 -10.68 -7.71 10.45
C LYS A 250 -10.10 -6.32 10.78
N CYS A 251 -10.12 -5.38 9.84
CA CYS A 251 -9.59 -4.03 10.01
C CYS A 251 -10.58 -3.08 10.68
N PHE A 252 -11.87 -3.18 10.34
CA PHE A 252 -12.89 -2.22 10.77
C PHE A 252 -14.06 -2.92 11.45
N ASN A 253 -14.65 -2.25 12.44
CA ASN A 253 -15.96 -2.68 12.96
C ASN A 253 -17.04 -2.35 11.92
N ASN A 254 -18.15 -3.09 11.97
CA ASN A 254 -19.33 -2.88 11.12
C ASN A 254 -19.05 -2.83 9.59
N TRP A 255 -17.92 -3.39 9.12
CA TRP A 255 -17.53 -3.38 7.70
C TRP A 255 -18.65 -3.88 6.78
N GLY A 256 -19.34 -4.96 7.17
CA GLY A 256 -20.39 -5.54 6.35
C GLY A 256 -21.62 -4.65 6.12
N ASN A 257 -21.85 -3.65 6.98
CA ASN A 257 -22.87 -2.62 6.76
C ASN A 257 -22.30 -1.50 5.89
N ILE A 258 -21.07 -1.07 6.18
CA ILE A 258 -20.40 0.01 5.45
C ILE A 258 -20.24 -0.33 3.98
N SER A 259 -19.84 -1.57 3.65
CA SER A 259 -19.57 -1.98 2.28
C SER A 259 -20.81 -2.17 1.40
N ARG A 260 -22.03 -2.20 1.96
CA ARG A 260 -23.28 -2.32 1.19
C ARG A 260 -23.64 -1.04 0.43
N ASP A 261 -23.37 0.12 1.03
CA ASP A 261 -23.74 1.43 0.50
C ASP A 261 -22.51 2.25 0.05
N LEU A 262 -21.37 1.59 -0.10
CA LEU A 262 -20.10 2.22 -0.49
C LEU A 262 -19.96 2.27 -2.02
N SER A 263 -19.49 3.39 -2.55
CA SER A 263 -18.94 3.45 -3.90
C SER A 263 -17.43 3.16 -3.87
N LEU A 264 -16.93 2.37 -4.83
CA LEU A 264 -15.50 2.08 -4.94
C LEU A 264 -14.91 2.79 -6.15
N GLU A 265 -13.86 3.57 -5.92
CA GLU A 265 -12.96 4.05 -6.96
C GLU A 265 -11.57 3.43 -6.78
N ILE A 266 -10.99 2.87 -7.84
CA ILE A 266 -9.61 2.37 -7.83
C ILE A 266 -8.78 3.24 -8.77
N ILE A 267 -7.71 3.82 -8.26
CA ILE A 267 -6.76 4.63 -9.02
C ILE A 267 -5.48 3.81 -9.21
N TYR A 268 -5.24 3.40 -10.45
CA TYR A 268 -3.99 2.78 -10.87
C TYR A 268 -2.97 3.86 -11.18
N VAL A 269 -2.01 4.03 -10.27
CA VAL A 269 -0.97 5.06 -10.38
C VAL A 269 0.24 4.47 -11.09
N GLN A 270 0.63 5.08 -12.21
CA GLN A 270 1.75 4.66 -13.05
C GLN A 270 2.75 5.81 -13.22
N HIS A 271 4.04 5.49 -13.29
CA HIS A 271 5.04 6.48 -13.73
C HIS A 271 5.03 6.58 -15.27
N ALA A 272 5.49 7.71 -15.83
CA ALA A 272 5.48 7.96 -17.28
C ALA A 272 6.18 6.88 -18.14
N GLY A 273 7.18 6.19 -17.58
CA GLY A 273 7.89 5.09 -18.24
C GLY A 273 7.20 3.72 -18.14
N SER A 274 6.03 3.63 -17.49
CA SER A 274 5.26 2.38 -17.39
C SER A 274 4.53 2.05 -18.68
N ALA A 275 4.23 0.76 -18.88
CA ALA A 275 3.34 0.37 -19.95
C ALA A 275 1.92 0.89 -19.65
N PRO A 276 1.30 1.68 -20.54
CA PRO A 276 0.06 2.38 -20.21
C PRO A 276 -1.09 1.41 -20.03
N MET A 277 -1.82 1.54 -18.92
CA MET A 277 -3.04 0.80 -18.66
C MET A 277 -4.20 1.36 -19.50
N ARG A 278 -4.78 0.55 -20.38
CA ARG A 278 -5.75 1.03 -21.40
C ARG A 278 -7.16 0.48 -21.25
N ARG A 279 -7.36 -0.50 -20.37
CA ARG A 279 -8.64 -1.19 -20.20
C ARG A 279 -9.02 -1.27 -18.74
N TRP A 280 -10.30 -1.54 -18.48
CA TRP A 280 -10.79 -1.91 -17.16
C TRP A 280 -10.17 -3.26 -16.72
N GLN A 281 -9.82 -3.36 -15.45
CA GLN A 281 -9.18 -4.53 -14.84
C GLN A 281 -10.24 -5.52 -14.38
N LYS A 282 -10.11 -6.75 -14.89
CA LYS A 282 -11.09 -7.82 -14.70
C LYS A 282 -10.87 -8.53 -13.38
N CYS A 283 -11.94 -9.11 -12.85
CA CYS A 283 -11.89 -10.09 -11.78
C CYS A 283 -12.26 -11.45 -12.37
N ALA A 284 -11.30 -12.37 -12.43
CA ALA A 284 -11.54 -13.73 -12.90
C ALA A 284 -12.32 -14.54 -11.85
N GLY A 285 -13.35 -15.26 -12.28
CA GLY A 285 -14.18 -16.09 -11.39
C GLY A 285 -15.25 -15.31 -10.63
N ILE A 286 -15.52 -14.05 -11.00
CA ILE A 286 -16.51 -13.21 -10.32
C ILE A 286 -17.92 -13.82 -10.35
N GLU A 287 -18.25 -14.59 -11.40
CA GLU A 287 -19.50 -15.33 -11.54
C GLU A 287 -19.68 -16.49 -10.55
N ARG A 288 -18.60 -16.91 -9.86
CA ARG A 288 -18.63 -17.96 -8.83
C ARG A 288 -19.02 -17.42 -7.45
N LEU A 289 -19.21 -16.10 -7.34
CA LEU A 289 -19.58 -15.41 -6.12
C LEU A 289 -21.12 -15.41 -5.97
N THR A 290 -21.66 -16.44 -5.29
CA THR A 290 -23.12 -16.73 -5.28
C THR A 290 -23.83 -16.62 -3.93
N SER A 291 -23.11 -16.56 -2.80
CA SER A 291 -23.75 -16.31 -1.49
C SER A 291 -24.11 -14.82 -1.30
N GLU A 292 -24.98 -14.47 -0.34
CA GLU A 292 -25.34 -13.05 -0.09
C GLU A 292 -24.09 -12.16 0.15
N LYS A 293 -23.13 -12.68 0.91
CA LYS A 293 -21.84 -12.00 1.13
C LYS A 293 -21.07 -11.85 -0.18
N ASP A 294 -21.05 -12.91 -0.99
CA ASP A 294 -20.36 -12.94 -2.26
C ASP A 294 -20.99 -11.99 -3.29
N GLU A 295 -22.32 -11.88 -3.33
CA GLU A 295 -23.04 -10.92 -4.17
C GLU A 295 -22.66 -9.48 -3.82
N ARG A 296 -22.55 -9.14 -2.53
CA ARG A 296 -22.04 -7.83 -2.08
C ARG A 296 -20.62 -7.59 -2.58
N ILE A 297 -19.73 -8.58 -2.44
CA ILE A 297 -18.34 -8.49 -2.86
C ILE A 297 -18.24 -8.32 -4.39
N ALA A 298 -18.99 -9.13 -5.16
CA ALA A 298 -19.05 -9.06 -6.61
C ALA A 298 -19.60 -7.72 -7.08
N LYS A 299 -20.65 -7.20 -6.42
CA LYS A 299 -21.23 -5.90 -6.71
C LYS A 299 -20.23 -4.77 -6.46
N LEU A 300 -19.51 -4.79 -5.33
CA LEU A 300 -18.49 -3.79 -5.02
C LEU A 300 -17.44 -3.66 -6.14
N TRP A 301 -17.00 -4.78 -6.73
CA TRP A 301 -16.05 -4.78 -7.85
C TRP A 301 -16.73 -4.42 -9.19
N THR A 302 -17.90 -4.98 -9.47
CA THR A 302 -18.61 -4.76 -10.73
C THR A 302 -19.05 -3.30 -10.89
N ASP A 303 -19.42 -2.65 -9.79
CA ASP A 303 -19.82 -1.24 -9.75
C ASP A 303 -18.61 -0.30 -9.54
N ALA A 304 -17.39 -0.84 -9.41
CA ALA A 304 -16.19 -0.03 -9.20
C ALA A 304 -15.84 0.79 -10.43
N HIS A 305 -15.55 2.07 -10.20
CA HIS A 305 -14.98 2.94 -11.20
C HIS A 305 -13.45 2.88 -11.09
N GLN A 306 -12.80 2.65 -12.22
CA GLN A 306 -11.36 2.43 -12.26
C GLN A 306 -10.72 3.53 -13.08
N TYR A 307 -9.65 4.12 -12.57
CA TYR A 307 -8.95 5.22 -13.22
C TYR A 307 -7.49 4.86 -13.38
N ARG A 308 -6.90 5.30 -14.48
CA ARG A 308 -5.45 5.42 -14.61
C ARG A 308 -5.06 6.86 -14.25
N LEU A 309 -4.04 6.98 -13.41
CA LEU A 309 -3.31 8.22 -13.19
C LEU A 309 -1.85 8.01 -13.62
N THR A 310 -1.40 8.75 -14.64
CA THR A 310 -0.01 8.73 -15.08
C THR A 310 0.71 9.95 -14.52
N LEU A 311 1.75 9.71 -13.73
CA LEU A 311 2.60 10.74 -13.15
C LEU A 311 3.83 10.95 -14.01
N LEU A 312 4.03 12.19 -14.41
CA LEU A 312 5.23 12.68 -15.09
C LEU A 312 6.30 13.04 -14.04
N TYR A 313 7.54 13.25 -14.48
CA TYR A 313 8.62 13.66 -13.58
C TYR A 313 8.40 15.03 -12.93
N GLU A 314 7.55 15.85 -13.54
CA GLU A 314 7.26 17.23 -13.13
C GLU A 314 6.07 17.33 -12.15
N ASP A 315 5.38 16.22 -11.89
CA ASP A 315 4.17 16.12 -11.03
C ASP A 315 4.50 15.81 -9.57
#